data_AF-W7C688-F1
#
_entry.id   AF-W7C688-F1
#
_cell.length_a   1.000
_cell.length_b   1.000
_cell.length_c   1.000
_cell.angle_alpha   90.00
_cell.angle_beta   90.00
_cell.angle_gamma   90.00
#
_symmetry.space_group_name_H-M   'P 1'
#
loop_
_entity.id
_entity.type
_entity.pdbx_description
1 polymer ?
#
loop_
_entity_poly.entity_id
_entity_poly.type
_entity_poly.pdbx_seq_one_letter_code
_entity_poly.pdbx_strand_id
1 'polypeptide(L)'
;MNKFVTITGVVVVGSSLLLAGCGPTDVDSLAAKQTQTQVKPGGQIKLDGAVNIRDLGGYKTTDGKTIKSHKLIRAAELANLSKSDIKKLTSTYGLAEIIDFRTDSEVKAKPDPVIKNVDYIHDSIMKDNGSSTSAQDMMASLAKMDNPEQFLISANKSFVTDQQSIDGYKLFFPRVTRQ
;
A
#
# COMPACT_ATOMS: atom_id res chain seq x y z
N MET A 1 -34.30 15.62 -4.97
CA MET A 1 -33.61 15.16 -6.19
C MET A 1 -32.18 14.79 -5.79
N ASN A 2 -31.55 13.64 -6.10
CA ASN A 2 -32.00 12.31 -6.54
C ASN A 2 -31.17 11.31 -5.67
N LYS A 3 -31.77 10.42 -4.87
CA LYS A 3 -32.10 9.02 -5.23
C LYS A 3 -30.99 8.27 -6.00
N PHE A 4 -30.39 7.26 -5.36
CA PHE A 4 -29.80 6.10 -6.01
C PHE A 4 -30.48 4.82 -5.54
N VAL A 5 -31.01 4.07 -6.52
CA VAL A 5 -31.89 2.89 -6.48
C VAL A 5 -31.76 2.32 -7.90
N THR A 6 -31.61 1.03 -8.20
CA THR A 6 -31.39 -0.25 -7.48
C THR A 6 -31.06 -1.29 -8.57
N ILE A 7 -30.54 -2.51 -8.28
CA ILE A 7 -31.02 -3.78 -8.90
C ILE A 7 -30.39 -5.07 -8.29
N THR A 8 -31.24 -5.76 -7.53
CA THR A 8 -31.65 -7.19 -7.54
C THR A 8 -30.68 -8.39 -7.52
N GLY A 9 -31.02 -9.32 -6.62
CA GLY A 9 -30.99 -10.78 -6.76
C GLY A 9 -32.31 -11.33 -6.18
N VAL A 10 -32.85 -12.44 -6.69
CA VAL A 10 -34.33 -12.66 -6.72
C VAL A 10 -34.78 -14.05 -6.20
N VAL A 11 -35.79 -14.05 -5.32
CA VAL A 11 -36.83 -15.11 -5.09
C VAL A 11 -36.29 -16.44 -4.48
N VAL A 12 -36.97 -17.19 -3.58
CA VAL A 12 -38.31 -17.81 -3.66
C VAL A 12 -39.13 -17.70 -2.35
N VAL A 13 -40.45 -17.58 -2.48
CA VAL A 13 -41.47 -17.56 -1.40
C VAL A 13 -41.95 -18.98 -1.09
N GLY A 14 -42.21 -19.30 0.18
CA GLY A 14 -42.77 -20.62 0.56
C GLY A 14 -43.36 -20.70 1.96
N SER A 15 -44.49 -20.03 2.20
CA SER A 15 -45.32 -20.27 3.39
C SER A 15 -46.40 -21.30 3.08
N SER A 16 -46.22 -22.54 3.54
CA SER A 16 -47.26 -23.57 3.56
C SER A 16 -47.21 -24.38 4.84
N LEU A 17 -48.30 -24.34 5.63
CA LEU A 17 -48.60 -25.38 6.60
C LEU A 17 -48.95 -26.67 5.84
N LEU A 18 -48.23 -27.76 6.09
CA LEU A 18 -48.73 -29.12 5.89
C LEU A 18 -48.23 -30.04 7.00
N LEU A 19 -49.09 -30.92 7.47
CA LEU A 19 -48.77 -31.90 8.52
C LEU A 19 -47.96 -33.08 7.96
N ALA A 20 -47.20 -33.70 8.87
CA ALA A 20 -46.86 -35.13 8.94
C ALA A 20 -46.22 -35.82 7.72
N GLY A 21 -45.08 -36.49 7.97
CA GLY A 21 -44.75 -37.72 7.23
C GLY A 21 -43.28 -37.95 6.91
N CYS A 22 -42.74 -38.99 7.53
CA CYS A 22 -41.75 -39.92 6.96
C CYS A 22 -40.38 -39.42 6.47
N GLY A 23 -39.35 -39.81 7.22
CA GLY A 23 -38.24 -40.56 6.64
C GLY A 23 -36.89 -39.82 6.57
N PRO A 24 -35.75 -40.53 6.74
CA PRO A 24 -34.48 -39.90 7.04
C PRO A 24 -33.61 -39.67 5.80
N THR A 25 -32.84 -38.59 5.82
CA THR A 25 -31.53 -38.50 5.14
C THR A 25 -30.59 -37.64 5.96
N ASP A 26 -29.43 -38.21 6.29
CA ASP A 26 -28.31 -37.47 6.86
C ASP A 26 -27.76 -36.49 5.80
N VAL A 27 -27.90 -35.19 6.06
CA VAL A 27 -27.22 -34.14 5.30
C VAL A 27 -26.27 -33.40 6.23
N ASP A 28 -25.07 -33.98 6.35
CA ASP A 28 -23.97 -33.40 7.10
C ASP A 28 -23.69 -31.98 6.59
N SER A 29 -23.76 -31.01 7.50
CA SER A 29 -23.67 -29.59 7.17
C SER A 29 -22.22 -29.23 6.83
N LEU A 30 -21.89 -29.32 5.53
CA LEU A 30 -20.69 -28.72 4.95
C LEU A 30 -20.79 -27.19 4.94
N ALA A 31 -20.84 -26.60 6.14
CA ALA A 31 -20.64 -25.18 6.35
C ALA A 31 -19.24 -24.82 5.84
N ALA A 32 -19.19 -24.18 4.66
CA ALA A 32 -17.95 -23.75 4.04
C ALA A 32 -17.16 -22.88 5.02
N LYS A 33 -16.10 -23.46 5.59
CA LYS A 33 -15.21 -22.81 6.53
C LYS A 33 -14.48 -21.70 5.78
N GLN A 34 -15.05 -20.49 5.82
CA GLN A 34 -14.40 -19.31 5.27
C GLN A 34 -13.10 -19.09 6.02
N THR A 35 -12.01 -19.54 5.44
CA THR A 35 -10.65 -19.25 5.90
C THR A 35 -10.40 -17.77 5.68
N GLN A 36 -10.89 -16.94 6.60
CA GLN A 36 -10.46 -15.55 6.72
C GLN A 36 -8.98 -15.58 7.07
N THR A 37 -8.13 -15.58 6.05
CA THR A 37 -6.68 -15.52 6.20
C THR A 37 -6.36 -14.18 6.86
N GLN A 38 -6.08 -14.19 8.17
CA GLN A 38 -5.76 -12.95 8.87
C GLN A 38 -4.52 -12.33 8.24
N VAL A 39 -4.71 -11.20 7.58
CA VAL A 39 -3.66 -10.47 6.87
C VAL A 39 -2.70 -9.93 7.90
N LYS A 40 -1.51 -10.54 8.00
CA LYS A 40 -0.46 -10.07 8.91
C LYS A 40 -0.04 -8.65 8.49
N PRO A 41 -0.15 -7.64 9.37
CA PRO A 41 0.28 -6.27 9.05
C PRO A 41 1.75 -6.21 8.63
N GLY A 42 2.06 -5.43 7.59
CA GLY A 42 3.44 -5.19 7.16
C GLY A 42 4.08 -6.39 6.45
N GLY A 43 3.27 -7.22 5.80
CA GLY A 43 3.70 -8.39 5.02
C GLY A 43 4.76 -8.00 3.99
N GLN A 44 5.95 -8.59 4.07
CA GLN A 44 7.02 -8.34 3.12
C GLN A 44 6.70 -8.99 1.77
N ILE A 45 6.80 -8.20 0.70
CA ILE A 45 6.77 -8.73 -0.66
C ILE A 45 8.23 -8.99 -1.04
N LYS A 46 8.59 -10.24 -1.37
CA LYS A 46 9.94 -10.54 -1.86
C LYS A 46 10.06 -10.12 -3.32
N LEU A 47 10.97 -9.21 -3.61
CA LEU A 47 11.37 -8.77 -4.95
C LEU A 47 12.88 -8.92 -5.06
N ASP A 48 13.39 -9.08 -6.28
CA ASP A 48 14.81 -9.27 -6.56
C ASP A 48 15.52 -7.91 -6.61
N GLY A 49 14.90 -6.93 -7.27
CA GLY A 49 15.47 -5.61 -7.54
C GLY A 49 15.12 -4.49 -6.54
N ALA A 50 14.27 -4.73 -5.55
CA ALA A 50 13.82 -3.69 -4.61
C ALA A 50 13.73 -4.19 -3.17
N VAL A 51 14.15 -3.36 -2.23
CA VAL A 51 14.24 -3.68 -0.79
C VAL A 51 13.17 -2.96 0.03
N ASN A 52 12.97 -3.43 1.26
CA ASN A 52 12.03 -2.85 2.23
C ASN A 52 10.57 -2.75 1.74
N ILE A 53 10.22 -3.48 0.68
CA ILE A 53 8.89 -3.43 0.08
C ILE A 53 7.87 -4.24 0.91
N ARG A 54 6.74 -3.62 1.27
CA ARG A 54 5.72 -4.21 2.17
C ARG A 54 4.31 -3.80 1.80
N ASP A 55 3.39 -4.75 1.89
CA ASP A 55 1.96 -4.50 1.92
C ASP A 55 1.55 -4.00 3.31
N LEU A 56 0.84 -2.87 3.34
CA LEU A 56 0.29 -2.27 4.56
C LEU A 56 -1.17 -2.70 4.82
N GLY A 57 -1.68 -3.67 4.07
CA GLY A 57 -2.87 -4.42 4.43
C GLY A 57 -2.78 -5.03 5.83
N GLY A 58 -3.91 -5.08 6.53
CA GLY A 58 -4.02 -5.63 7.89
C GLY A 58 -3.75 -4.64 9.02
N TYR A 59 -3.10 -3.50 8.77
CA TYR A 59 -2.93 -2.46 9.80
C TYR A 59 -4.29 -1.92 10.25
N LYS A 60 -4.49 -1.86 11.57
CA LYS A 60 -5.68 -1.29 12.21
C LYS A 60 -5.49 0.20 12.46
N THR A 61 -6.55 0.95 12.21
CA THR A 61 -6.65 2.39 12.50
C THR A 61 -7.29 2.61 13.86
N THR A 62 -7.15 3.81 14.42
CA THR A 62 -7.69 4.16 15.74
C THR A 62 -9.23 4.21 15.77
N ASP A 63 -9.90 4.39 14.63
CA ASP A 63 -11.35 4.28 14.47
C ASP A 63 -11.83 2.86 14.13
N GLY A 64 -10.97 1.85 14.31
CA GLY A 64 -11.31 0.43 14.21
C GLY A 64 -11.34 -0.14 12.78
N LYS A 65 -11.17 0.69 11.74
CA LYS A 65 -11.03 0.21 10.36
C LYS A 65 -9.70 -0.51 10.16
N THR A 66 -9.59 -1.28 9.08
CA THR A 66 -8.39 -2.02 8.72
C THR A 66 -8.03 -1.73 7.26
N ILE A 67 -6.75 -1.48 6.96
CA ILE A 67 -6.26 -1.30 5.59
C ILE A 67 -6.47 -2.62 4.83
N LYS A 68 -7.11 -2.57 3.66
CA LYS A 68 -7.32 -3.75 2.79
C LYS A 68 -5.97 -4.20 2.21
N SER A 69 -5.78 -5.51 2.03
CA SER A 69 -4.63 -6.06 1.30
C SER A 69 -4.43 -5.42 -0.05
N HIS A 70 -3.18 -5.22 -0.43
CA HIS A 70 -2.75 -4.75 -1.75
C HIS A 70 -3.26 -3.34 -2.12
N LYS A 71 -3.84 -2.58 -1.18
CA LYS A 71 -4.30 -1.20 -1.39
C LYS A 71 -3.28 -0.12 -1.05
N LEU A 72 -2.27 -0.45 -0.25
CA LEU A 72 -1.19 0.46 0.08
C LEU A 72 0.10 -0.32 0.27
N ILE A 73 1.09 -0.05 -0.58
CA ILE A 73 2.41 -0.68 -0.55
C ILE A 73 3.42 0.43 -0.31
N ARG A 74 4.40 0.18 0.58
CA ARG A 74 5.55 1.07 0.76
C ARG A 74 6.83 0.42 0.25
N ALA A 75 7.78 1.23 -0.22
CA ALA A 75 9.01 0.79 -0.85
C ALA A 75 10.24 1.62 -0.43
N ALA A 76 11.42 1.16 -0.84
CA ALA A 76 12.56 2.05 -1.11
C ALA A 76 12.55 2.46 -2.60
N GLU A 77 13.67 2.94 -3.14
CA GLU A 77 13.84 3.16 -4.59
C GLU A 77 13.53 1.91 -5.44
N LEU A 78 13.02 2.10 -6.66
CA LEU A 78 12.59 1.02 -7.56
C LEU A 78 13.48 0.87 -8.81
N ALA A 79 14.55 1.66 -8.92
CA ALA A 79 15.46 1.73 -10.07
C ALA A 79 15.98 0.38 -10.60
N ASN A 80 16.11 -0.63 -9.74
CA ASN A 80 16.64 -1.95 -10.10
C ASN A 80 15.56 -3.03 -10.29
N LEU A 81 14.25 -2.69 -10.30
CA LEU A 81 13.17 -3.68 -10.47
C LEU A 81 13.36 -4.54 -11.72
N SER A 82 13.35 -5.87 -11.52
CA SER A 82 13.40 -6.83 -12.62
C SER A 82 12.05 -6.93 -13.35
N LYS A 83 12.04 -7.54 -14.55
CA LYS A 83 10.80 -7.84 -15.28
C LYS A 83 9.86 -8.76 -14.48
N SER A 84 10.42 -9.67 -13.67
CA SER A 84 9.68 -10.52 -12.73
C SER A 84 9.04 -9.70 -11.62
N ASP A 85 9.77 -8.73 -11.06
CA ASP A 85 9.26 -7.86 -10.00
C ASP A 85 8.11 -6.97 -10.50
N ILE A 86 8.27 -6.34 -11.67
CA ILE A 86 7.23 -5.54 -12.32
C ILE A 86 5.97 -6.39 -12.58
N LYS A 87 6.14 -7.60 -13.12
CA LYS A 87 5.02 -8.52 -13.35
C LYS A 87 4.33 -8.90 -12.05
N LYS A 88 5.07 -9.14 -10.97
CA LYS A 88 4.52 -9.48 -9.65
C LYS A 88 3.74 -8.30 -9.05
N LEU A 89 4.30 -7.10 -9.09
CA LEU A 89 3.65 -5.89 -8.60
C LEU A 89 2.34 -5.59 -9.37
N THR A 90 2.37 -5.64 -10.70
CA THR A 90 1.18 -5.37 -11.53
C THR A 90 0.15 -6.50 -11.50
N SER A 91 0.56 -7.76 -11.65
CA SER A 91 -0.36 -8.89 -11.86
C SER A 91 -0.81 -9.59 -10.57
N THR A 92 -0.03 -9.52 -9.49
CA THR A 92 -0.38 -10.14 -8.19
C THR A 92 -0.86 -9.09 -7.19
N TYR A 93 -0.21 -7.93 -7.15
CA TYR A 93 -0.55 -6.86 -6.20
C TYR A 93 -1.42 -5.75 -6.79
N GLY A 94 -1.74 -5.79 -8.08
CA GLY A 94 -2.62 -4.80 -8.71
C GLY A 94 -2.06 -3.38 -8.69
N LEU A 95 -0.73 -3.22 -8.70
CA LEU A 95 -0.09 -1.90 -8.72
C LEU A 95 -0.63 -1.08 -9.91
N ALA A 96 -1.19 0.09 -9.60
CA ALA A 96 -1.82 1.00 -10.57
C ALA A 96 -1.28 2.44 -10.47
N GLU A 97 -0.67 2.83 -9.35
CA GLU A 97 -0.10 4.16 -9.13
C GLU A 97 1.17 4.05 -8.28
N ILE A 98 2.21 4.83 -8.64
CA ILE A 98 3.44 5.05 -7.87
C ILE A 98 3.50 6.53 -7.54
N ILE A 99 3.72 6.84 -6.25
CA ILE A 99 4.01 8.18 -5.76
C ILE A 99 5.45 8.16 -5.24
N ASP A 100 6.34 8.85 -5.94
CA ASP A 100 7.78 8.89 -5.64
C ASP A 100 8.12 10.17 -4.88
N PHE A 101 8.55 9.99 -3.62
CA PHE A 101 8.87 11.05 -2.68
C PHE A 101 10.33 11.52 -2.74
N ARG A 102 11.18 10.90 -3.57
CA ARG A 102 12.59 11.26 -3.74
C ARG A 102 12.77 12.67 -4.30
N THR A 103 13.94 13.26 -4.11
CA THR A 103 14.35 14.53 -4.76
C THR A 103 14.60 14.34 -6.26
N ASP A 104 14.59 15.43 -7.05
CA ASP A 104 14.96 15.40 -8.48
C ASP A 104 16.34 14.78 -8.69
N SER A 105 17.32 15.14 -7.85
CA SER A 105 18.68 14.60 -7.89
C SER A 105 18.74 13.09 -7.65
N GLU A 106 17.96 12.55 -6.72
CA GLU A 106 17.87 11.10 -6.48
C GLU A 106 17.18 10.35 -7.64
N VAL A 107 16.07 10.88 -8.17
CA VAL A 107 15.38 10.29 -9.34
C VAL A 107 16.30 10.31 -10.57
N LYS A 108 17.03 11.41 -10.79
CA LYS A 108 17.98 11.54 -11.89
C LYS A 108 19.18 10.60 -11.76
N ALA A 109 19.68 10.40 -10.54
CA ALA A 109 20.80 9.48 -10.29
C ALA A 109 20.39 8.00 -10.44
N LYS A 110 19.13 7.68 -10.11
CA LYS A 110 18.59 6.31 -10.11
C LYS A 110 17.14 6.30 -10.62
N PRO A 111 16.92 6.41 -11.93
CA PRO A 111 15.56 6.47 -12.49
C PRO A 111 14.84 5.13 -12.33
N ASP A 112 13.57 5.18 -11.94
CA ASP A 112 12.70 4.00 -11.90
C ASP A 112 12.34 3.55 -13.33
N PRO A 113 12.17 2.23 -13.56
CA PRO A 113 11.74 1.74 -14.86
C PRO A 113 10.28 2.12 -15.15
N VAL A 114 10.00 2.54 -16.38
CA VAL A 114 8.63 2.84 -16.82
C VAL A 114 7.78 1.55 -16.81
N ILE A 115 6.72 1.55 -16.01
CA ILE A 115 5.77 0.43 -15.92
C ILE A 115 4.50 0.76 -16.72
N LYS A 116 4.13 -0.12 -17.65
CA LYS A 116 2.94 0.06 -18.50
C LYS A 116 1.66 -0.01 -17.66
N ASN A 117 0.73 0.92 -17.91
CA ASN A 117 -0.57 1.04 -17.23
C ASN A 117 -0.46 1.29 -15.71
N VAL A 118 0.65 1.89 -15.26
CA VAL A 118 0.84 2.38 -13.89
C VAL A 118 1.10 3.87 -13.98
N ASP A 119 0.29 4.67 -13.29
CA ASP A 119 0.51 6.10 -13.18
C ASP A 119 1.74 6.35 -12.31
N TYR A 120 2.68 7.19 -12.77
CA TYR A 120 3.87 7.55 -12.00
C TYR A 120 3.83 9.05 -11.69
N ILE A 121 3.93 9.39 -10.42
CA ILE A 121 3.83 10.74 -9.89
C ILE A 121 5.07 11.00 -9.06
N HIS A 122 5.89 11.95 -9.50
CA HIS A 122 7.00 12.47 -8.71
C HIS A 122 6.49 13.65 -7.87
N ASP A 123 6.64 13.55 -6.56
CA ASP A 123 6.10 14.50 -5.58
C ASP A 123 7.05 14.57 -4.38
N SER A 124 8.17 15.27 -4.56
CA SER A 124 9.25 15.25 -3.58
C SER A 124 8.84 15.94 -2.27
N ILE A 125 8.87 15.19 -1.16
CA ILE A 125 8.62 15.73 0.18
C ILE A 125 9.86 16.34 0.84
N MET A 126 10.99 16.40 0.13
CA MET A 126 12.26 16.92 0.65
C MET A 126 12.83 17.97 -0.30
N LYS A 127 13.41 19.04 0.27
CA LYS A 127 14.11 20.04 -0.54
C LYS A 127 15.35 19.43 -1.18
N ASP A 128 15.44 19.48 -2.51
CA ASP A 128 16.64 19.06 -3.21
C ASP A 128 17.83 19.98 -2.87
N ASN A 129 18.97 19.36 -2.54
CA ASN A 129 20.24 20.00 -2.23
C ASN A 129 21.31 19.77 -3.33
N GLY A 130 20.94 19.12 -4.44
CA GLY A 130 21.81 18.80 -5.57
C GLY A 130 22.58 17.48 -5.42
N SER A 131 22.27 16.66 -4.41
CA SER A 131 23.01 15.43 -4.09
C SER A 131 22.09 14.22 -3.90
N SER A 132 22.32 13.17 -4.68
CA SER A 132 21.82 11.83 -4.36
C SER A 132 22.81 11.13 -3.42
N THR A 133 22.46 11.00 -2.15
CA THR A 133 23.31 10.33 -1.15
C THR A 133 22.95 8.85 -1.06
N SER A 134 23.90 7.92 -1.21
CA SER A 134 23.62 6.50 -1.02
C SER A 134 23.36 6.19 0.47
N ALA A 135 22.67 5.09 0.77
CA ALA A 135 22.47 4.66 2.16
C ALA A 135 23.81 4.42 2.89
N GLN A 136 24.84 3.98 2.16
CA GLN A 136 26.20 3.80 2.65
C GLN A 136 26.88 5.14 2.97
N ASP A 137 26.76 6.14 2.10
CA ASP A 137 27.33 7.48 2.32
C ASP A 137 26.61 8.21 3.46
N MET A 138 25.29 8.05 3.55
CA MET A 138 24.47 8.54 4.65
C MET A 138 24.96 7.94 5.98
N MET A 139 25.12 6.61 6.05
CA MET A 139 25.63 5.92 7.24
C MET A 139 27.07 6.33 7.58
N ALA A 140 27.95 6.45 6.59
CA ALA A 140 29.33 6.90 6.77
C ALA A 140 29.43 8.36 7.26
N SER A 141 28.45 9.20 6.89
CA SER A 141 28.34 10.58 7.37
C SER A 141 27.80 10.65 8.79
N LEU A 142 26.74 9.88 9.10
CA LEU A 142 26.18 9.77 10.46
C LEU A 142 27.20 9.20 11.46
N ALA A 143 28.01 8.22 11.06
CA ALA A 143 29.06 7.62 11.89
C ALA A 143 30.22 8.57 12.22
N LYS A 144 30.36 9.69 11.50
CA LYS A 144 31.37 10.74 11.72
C LYS A 144 30.79 11.99 12.41
N MET A 145 29.48 12.01 12.67
CA MET A 145 28.80 13.15 13.25
C MET A 145 28.85 13.07 14.79
N ASP A 146 28.99 14.22 15.47
CA ASP A 146 29.02 14.25 16.94
C ASP A 146 27.68 13.87 17.57
N ASN A 147 26.56 14.25 16.93
CA ASN A 147 25.19 14.07 17.45
C ASN A 147 24.21 13.52 16.38
N PRO A 148 24.44 12.32 15.82
CA PRO A 148 23.63 11.77 14.72
C PRO A 148 22.17 11.55 15.11
N GLU A 149 21.88 11.24 16.39
CA GLU A 149 20.51 11.11 16.89
C GLU A 149 19.72 12.42 16.75
N GLN A 150 20.29 13.55 17.20
CA GLN A 150 19.61 14.85 17.15
C GLN A 150 19.42 15.34 15.70
N PHE A 151 20.36 15.00 14.81
CA PHE A 151 20.19 15.21 13.37
C PHE A 151 19.01 14.41 12.81
N LEU A 152 18.91 13.10 13.12
CA LEU A 152 17.80 12.26 12.67
C LEU A 152 16.45 12.70 13.26
N ILE A 153 16.41 13.12 14.53
CA ILE A 153 15.21 13.69 15.16
C ILE A 153 14.79 14.99 14.43
N SER A 154 15.74 15.85 14.09
CA SER A 154 15.48 17.11 13.40
C SER A 154 14.97 16.88 11.97
N ALA A 155 15.56 15.93 11.24
CA ALA A 155 15.09 15.53 9.91
C ALA A 155 13.68 14.91 9.94
N ASN A 156 13.38 14.05 10.92
CA ASN A 156 12.03 13.49 11.06
C ASN A 156 10.98 14.54 11.43
N LYS A 157 11.36 15.62 12.14
CA LYS A 157 10.49 16.78 12.35
C LYS A 157 10.27 17.56 11.05
N SER A 158 11.34 17.83 10.30
CA SER A 158 11.25 18.61 9.05
C SER A 158 10.32 17.95 8.02
N PHE A 159 10.30 16.62 7.93
CA PHE A 159 9.35 15.86 7.10
C PHE A 159 7.86 16.15 7.38
N VAL A 160 7.49 16.71 8.53
CA VAL A 160 6.09 17.05 8.86
C VAL A 160 5.87 18.54 9.13
N THR A 161 6.93 19.35 9.21
CA THR A 161 6.83 20.81 9.43
C THR A 161 7.19 21.64 8.21
N ASP A 162 7.99 21.12 7.28
CA ASP A 162 8.45 21.87 6.12
C ASP A 162 7.33 22.00 5.09
N GLN A 163 7.20 23.20 4.50
CA GLN A 163 6.12 23.53 3.59
C GLN A 163 6.04 22.56 2.39
N GLN A 164 7.20 22.15 1.85
CA GLN A 164 7.27 21.21 0.74
C GLN A 164 6.73 19.82 1.13
N SER A 165 7.09 19.30 2.30
CA SER A 165 6.58 18.01 2.79
C SER A 165 5.08 18.07 3.05
N ILE A 166 4.61 19.17 3.64
CA ILE A 166 3.18 19.46 3.85
C ILE A 166 2.41 19.47 2.52
N ASP A 167 2.97 20.08 1.47
CA ASP A 167 2.30 20.19 0.17
C ASP A 167 2.28 18.85 -0.59
N GLY A 168 3.36 18.07 -0.56
CA GLY A 168 3.34 16.70 -1.09
C GLY A 168 2.35 15.80 -0.35
N TYR A 169 2.25 15.90 0.98
CA TYR A 169 1.23 15.17 1.73
C TYR A 169 -0.21 15.57 1.38
N LYS A 170 -0.47 16.85 1.01
CA LYS A 170 -1.79 17.26 0.48
C LYS A 170 -2.11 16.62 -0.87
N LEU A 171 -1.11 16.24 -1.67
CA LEU A 171 -1.31 15.49 -2.92
C LEU A 171 -1.45 13.98 -2.67
N PHE A 172 -0.65 13.42 -1.77
CA PHE A 172 -0.64 12.01 -1.42
C PHE A 172 -1.94 11.53 -0.74
N PHE A 173 -2.36 12.16 0.36
CA PHE A 173 -3.47 11.64 1.17
C PHE A 173 -4.81 11.50 0.41
N PRO A 174 -5.22 12.45 -0.47
CA PRO A 174 -6.41 12.28 -1.29
C PRO A 174 -6.35 11.11 -2.29
N ARG A 175 -5.17 10.65 -2.70
CA ARG A 175 -5.04 9.51 -3.63
C ARG A 175 -5.25 8.18 -2.92
N VAL A 176 -4.61 7.98 -1.77
CA VAL A 176 -4.72 6.73 -0.99
C VAL A 176 -6.07 6.56 -0.28
N THR A 177 -6.86 7.64 -0.12
CA THR A 177 -8.17 7.61 0.55
C THR A 177 -9.38 7.42 -0.40
N ARG A 178 -9.18 7.43 -1.72
CA ARG A 178 -10.25 7.26 -2.74
C ARG A 178 -10.52 5.80 -3.16
N GLN A 179 -9.93 4.80 -2.48
CA GLN A 179 -9.74 3.41 -2.98
C GLN A 179 -10.60 2.28 -2.36
#